data_AF-A0A7V5VXQ0-F1
#
_entry.id   AF-A0A7V5VXQ0-F1
#
_cell.length_a   1.000
_cell.length_b   1.000
_cell.length_c   1.000
_cell.angle_alpha   90.00
_cell.angle_beta   90.00
_cell.angle_gamma   90.00
#
_symmetry.space_group_name_H-M   'P 1'
#
loop_
_entity.id
_entity.type
_entity.pdbx_description
1 polymer ?
#
loop_
_entity_poly.entity_id
_entity_poly.type
_entity_poly.pdbx_seq_one_letter_code
_entity_poly.pdbx_strand_id
1 'polypeptide(L)'
;MICKICNQNNFIQLNEYYTICSNCNAVFYNGVERIEHDYKSNYFIEKDDGWLYRNERILKFLNRAIKFSIIQQYENILDFGSGTGFLVDTFRKYNFNAYGYEPFAIPLYSKENIINSKFEKFVYDYKNYFDVIFAIEVIEHLDDPIEILGKLLTTL
;
A
#
# COMPACT_ATOMS: atom_id res chain seq x y z
N MET A 1 5.18 23.76 -9.13
CA MET A 1 4.88 22.36 -8.78
C MET A 1 4.95 21.53 -10.06
N ILE A 2 5.50 20.32 -10.02
CA ILE A 2 5.47 19.36 -11.13
C ILE A 2 4.53 18.21 -10.74
N CYS A 3 3.69 17.76 -11.66
CA CYS A 3 2.78 16.64 -11.42
C CYS A 3 3.55 15.34 -11.30
N LYS A 4 3.46 14.70 -10.14
CA LYS A 4 4.14 13.44 -9.83
C LYS A 4 3.61 12.21 -10.58
N ILE A 5 2.57 12.39 -11.40
CA ILE A 5 1.96 11.33 -12.22
C ILE A 5 2.36 11.46 -13.70
N CYS A 6 2.34 12.67 -14.25
CA CYS A 6 2.57 12.89 -15.69
C CYS A 6 3.70 13.86 -16.03
N ASN A 7 4.45 14.34 -15.03
CA ASN A 7 5.58 15.26 -15.15
C ASN A 7 5.28 16.60 -15.86
N GLN A 8 4.00 16.98 -15.96
CA GLN A 8 3.58 18.30 -16.45
C GLN A 8 3.51 19.31 -15.31
N ASN A 9 3.60 20.60 -15.64
CA ASN A 9 3.61 21.70 -14.66
C ASN A 9 2.34 22.58 -14.70
N ASN A 10 1.29 22.14 -15.40
CA ASN A 10 0.03 22.87 -15.51
C ASN A 10 -0.97 22.39 -14.44
N PHE A 11 -1.36 23.29 -13.55
CA PHE A 11 -2.27 23.02 -12.43
C PHE A 11 -3.36 24.07 -12.30
N ILE A 12 -4.52 23.64 -11.81
CA ILE A 12 -5.65 24.49 -11.47
C ILE A 12 -5.91 24.32 -9.96
N GLN A 13 -6.03 25.42 -9.23
CA GLN A 13 -6.45 25.38 -7.82
C GLN A 13 -7.94 25.04 -7.75
N LEU A 14 -8.30 23.99 -6.99
CA LEU A 14 -9.71 23.62 -6.76
C LEU A 14 -10.30 24.35 -5.55
N ASN A 15 -9.55 24.40 -4.45
CA ASN A 15 -9.87 25.14 -3.22
C ASN A 15 -8.59 25.35 -2.40
N GLU A 16 -8.65 25.89 -1.18
CA GLU A 16 -7.48 26.16 -0.33
C GLU A 16 -6.56 24.94 -0.06
N TYR A 17 -7.08 23.71 -0.16
CA TYR A 17 -6.32 22.50 0.12
C TYR A 17 -6.00 21.64 -1.11
N TYR A 18 -6.64 21.84 -2.25
CA TYR A 18 -6.51 20.91 -3.37
C TYR A 18 -6.15 21.59 -4.69
N THR A 19 -5.27 20.95 -5.45
CA THR A 19 -4.97 21.29 -6.86
C THR A 19 -5.25 20.10 -7.76
N ILE A 20 -5.55 20.37 -9.02
CA ILE A 20 -5.69 19.36 -10.07
C ILE A 20 -4.70 19.63 -11.21
N CYS A 21 -4.03 18.58 -11.69
CA CYS A 21 -3.22 18.69 -12.90
C CYS A 21 -4.14 18.76 -14.13
N SER A 22 -4.02 19.79 -14.95
CA SER A 22 -4.88 19.96 -16.14
C SER A 22 -4.54 19.00 -17.29
N ASN A 23 -3.44 18.25 -17.18
CA ASN A 23 -3.05 17.26 -18.18
C ASN A 23 -3.59 15.85 -17.89
N CYS A 24 -3.43 15.35 -16.65
CA CYS A 24 -3.86 13.99 -16.28
C CYS A 24 -5.04 13.95 -15.31
N ASN A 25 -5.56 15.09 -14.87
CA ASN A 25 -6.65 15.21 -13.89
C ASN A 25 -6.37 14.61 -12.51
N ALA A 26 -5.10 14.29 -12.19
CA ALA A 26 -4.73 13.88 -10.84
C ALA A 26 -4.93 15.04 -9.85
N VAL A 27 -5.58 14.75 -8.72
CA VAL A 27 -5.85 15.70 -7.65
C VAL A 27 -4.83 15.51 -6.54
N PHE A 28 -4.23 16.61 -6.08
CA PHE A 28 -3.23 16.62 -5.02
C PHE A 28 -3.69 17.49 -3.86
N TYR A 29 -3.42 17.01 -2.64
CA TYR A 29 -3.61 17.77 -1.41
C TYR A 29 -2.36 18.64 -1.16
N ASN A 30 -2.57 19.93 -0.94
CA ASN A 30 -1.54 20.95 -0.70
C ASN A 30 -1.48 21.38 0.78
N GLY A 31 -2.26 20.77 1.67
CA GLY A 31 -2.19 21.12 3.10
C GLY A 31 -0.86 20.68 3.72
N VAL A 32 -0.59 21.17 4.93
CA VAL A 32 0.66 20.95 5.67
C VAL A 32 1.01 19.45 5.70
N GLU A 33 2.30 19.14 5.46
CA GLU A 33 2.85 17.79 5.35
C GLU A 33 2.32 16.84 6.43
N ARG A 34 1.66 15.75 6.00
CA ARG A 34 1.07 14.72 6.87
C ARG A 34 2.09 13.72 7.43
N ILE A 35 3.36 13.79 7.03
CA ILE A 35 4.17 12.57 6.91
C ILE A 35 4.95 12.20 8.19
N GLU A 36 5.17 13.07 9.17
CA GLU A 36 5.84 12.64 10.42
C GLU A 36 4.89 12.30 11.58
N HIS A 37 3.64 12.79 11.58
CA HIS A 37 2.84 12.76 12.80
C HIS A 37 1.81 11.62 12.88
N ASP A 38 1.36 11.08 11.73
CA ASP A 38 0.29 10.06 11.70
C ASP A 38 0.81 8.62 11.86
N TYR A 39 2.07 8.32 11.50
CA TYR A 39 2.70 7.02 11.76
C TYR A 39 3.57 7.03 13.03
N LYS A 40 3.07 7.65 14.12
CA LYS A 40 3.55 7.22 15.43
C LYS A 40 3.21 5.74 15.53
N SER A 41 4.20 4.93 15.89
CA SER A 41 4.19 3.47 15.87
C SER A 41 2.95 2.79 16.48
N ASN A 42 2.17 3.53 17.26
CA ASN A 42 0.94 3.10 17.91
C ASN A 42 -0.36 3.50 17.18
N TYR A 43 -0.34 4.11 16.00
CA TYR A 43 -1.55 4.62 15.32
C TYR A 43 -2.69 3.59 15.30
N PHE A 44 -2.40 2.38 14.81
CA PHE A 44 -3.37 1.28 14.73
C PHE A 44 -3.72 0.65 16.09
N ILE A 45 -2.91 0.87 17.12
CA ILE A 45 -3.15 0.38 18.49
C ILE A 45 -4.05 1.35 19.25
N GLU A 46 -3.81 2.65 19.09
CA GLU A 46 -4.48 3.71 19.84
C GLU A 46 -5.82 4.12 19.21
N LYS A 47 -6.00 3.91 17.90
CA LYS A 47 -7.19 4.34 17.19
C LYS A 47 -7.57 3.39 16.05
N ASP A 48 -8.84 2.97 16.03
CA ASP A 48 -9.48 2.43 14.83
C ASP A 48 -10.21 3.57 14.12
N ASP A 49 -9.61 4.09 13.06
CA ASP A 49 -10.20 5.09 12.17
C ASP A 49 -11.15 4.46 11.11
N GLY A 50 -11.51 3.18 11.29
CA GLY A 50 -12.30 2.39 10.36
C GLY A 50 -11.45 1.41 9.54
N TRP A 51 -10.17 1.25 9.84
CA TRP A 51 -9.31 0.28 9.14
C TRP A 51 -9.80 -1.16 9.32
N LEU A 52 -10.37 -1.52 10.47
CA LEU A 52 -10.89 -2.87 10.70
C LEU A 52 -12.09 -3.16 9.79
N TYR A 53 -13.05 -2.23 9.74
CA TYR A 53 -14.23 -2.35 8.88
C TYR A 53 -13.86 -2.42 7.39
N ARG A 54 -12.90 -1.62 6.95
CA ARG A 54 -12.39 -1.66 5.57
C ARG A 54 -11.75 -3.00 5.25
N ASN A 55 -10.95 -3.53 6.17
CA ASN A 55 -10.37 -4.87 6.06
C ASN A 55 -11.43 -5.97 5.96
N GLU A 56 -12.50 -5.93 6.75
CA GLU A 56 -13.60 -6.90 6.61
C GLU A 56 -14.25 -6.88 5.21
N ARG A 57 -14.34 -5.71 4.57
CA ARG A 57 -14.85 -5.60 3.19
C ARG A 57 -13.89 -6.23 2.19
N ILE A 58 -12.59 -6.00 2.36
CA ILE A 58 -11.54 -6.63 1.55
C ILE A 58 -11.59 -8.15 1.72
N LEU A 59 -11.80 -8.66 2.94
CA LEU A 59 -11.97 -10.10 3.18
C LEU A 59 -13.15 -10.69 2.41
N LYS A 60 -14.29 -10.00 2.38
CA LYS A 60 -15.45 -10.47 1.61
C LYS A 60 -15.13 -10.57 0.12
N PHE A 61 -14.33 -9.64 -0.41
CA PHE A 61 -13.84 -9.69 -1.78
C PHE A 61 -12.85 -10.86 -1.98
N LEU A 62 -11.85 -10.99 -1.12
CA LEU A 62 -10.85 -12.05 -1.21
C LEU A 62 -11.45 -13.45 -1.09
N ASN A 63 -12.37 -13.66 -0.14
CA ASN A 63 -13.07 -14.94 0.01
C ASN A 63 -13.81 -15.32 -1.27
N ARG A 64 -14.38 -14.34 -1.99
CA ARG A 64 -14.99 -14.59 -3.29
C ARG A 64 -13.94 -14.89 -4.35
N ALA A 65 -12.86 -14.11 -4.42
CA ALA A 65 -11.78 -14.33 -5.38
C ALA A 65 -11.15 -15.72 -5.23
N ILE A 66 -10.90 -16.17 -4.00
CA ILE A 66 -10.39 -17.50 -3.66
C ILE A 66 -11.42 -18.57 -4.02
N LYS A 67 -12.69 -18.39 -3.62
CA LYS A 67 -13.78 -19.35 -3.94
C LYS A 67 -13.95 -19.57 -5.45
N PHE A 68 -13.73 -18.53 -6.26
CA PHE A 68 -13.78 -18.59 -7.72
C PHE A 68 -12.41 -18.83 -8.36
N SER A 69 -11.39 -19.19 -7.56
CA SER A 69 -10.02 -19.50 -8.01
C SER A 69 -9.36 -18.41 -8.85
N ILE A 70 -9.73 -17.14 -8.65
CA ILE A 70 -9.21 -15.98 -9.41
C ILE A 70 -7.75 -15.71 -9.09
N ILE A 71 -7.33 -16.00 -7.85
CA ILE A 71 -5.98 -15.73 -7.34
C ILE A 71 -5.27 -17.00 -6.88
N GLN A 72 -5.87 -18.18 -7.06
CA GLN A 72 -5.34 -19.44 -6.54
C GLN A 72 -4.06 -19.89 -7.25
N GLN A 73 -3.83 -19.39 -8.46
CA GLN A 73 -2.62 -19.63 -9.25
C GLN A 73 -1.40 -18.85 -8.77
N TYR A 74 -1.57 -17.87 -7.88
CA TYR A 74 -0.48 -17.09 -7.32
C TYR A 74 -0.01 -17.76 -6.03
N GLU A 75 1.30 -17.94 -5.86
CA GLU A 75 1.90 -18.58 -4.69
C GLU A 75 2.43 -17.53 -3.71
N ASN A 76 3.26 -16.61 -4.22
CA ASN A 76 3.93 -15.57 -3.46
C ASN A 76 3.17 -14.25 -3.56
N ILE A 77 2.60 -13.80 -2.44
CA ILE A 77 1.79 -12.58 -2.37
C ILE A 77 2.51 -11.52 -1.56
N LEU A 78 2.54 -10.29 -2.06
CA LEU A 78 2.93 -9.12 -1.28
C LEU A 78 1.72 -8.25 -0.96
N ASP A 79 1.61 -7.84 0.30
CA ASP A 79 0.78 -6.71 0.73
C ASP A 79 1.69 -5.50 1.01
N PHE A 80 1.76 -4.56 0.06
CA PHE A 80 2.62 -3.38 0.15
C PHE A 80 1.88 -2.27 0.91
N GLY A 81 2.48 -1.77 1.99
CA GLY A 81 1.81 -0.90 2.96
C GLY A 81 0.86 -1.68 3.87
N SER A 82 1.30 -2.84 4.36
CA SER A 82 0.42 -3.82 5.04
C SER A 82 -0.15 -3.37 6.38
N GLY A 83 0.27 -2.22 6.91
CA GLY A 83 -0.22 -1.67 8.18
C GLY A 83 -0.11 -2.67 9.33
N THR A 84 -1.25 -3.15 9.84
CA THR A 84 -1.28 -4.11 10.96
C THR A 84 -0.88 -5.54 10.58
N GLY A 85 -0.75 -5.86 9.28
CA GLY A 85 -0.47 -7.21 8.79
C GLY A 85 -1.71 -8.11 8.69
N PHE A 86 -2.91 -7.56 8.87
CA PHE A 86 -4.17 -8.31 8.88
C PHE A 86 -4.42 -9.08 7.57
N LEU A 87 -4.14 -8.45 6.43
CA LEU A 87 -4.34 -9.06 5.13
C LEU A 87 -3.36 -10.20 4.87
N VAL A 88 -2.09 -10.01 5.29
CA VAL A 88 -1.05 -11.05 5.24
C VAL A 88 -1.49 -12.28 6.03
N ASP A 89 -1.95 -12.11 7.28
CA ASP A 89 -2.46 -13.20 8.11
C ASP A 89 -3.62 -13.95 7.44
N THR A 90 -4.51 -13.21 6.78
CA THR A 90 -5.61 -13.79 6.04
C THR A 90 -5.13 -14.64 4.87
N PHE A 91 -4.25 -14.12 4.01
CA PHE A 91 -3.73 -14.89 2.88
C PHE A 91 -3.03 -16.17 3.36
N ARG A 92 -2.26 -16.11 4.45
CA ARG A 92 -1.59 -17.28 5.01
C ARG A 92 -2.57 -18.34 5.54
N LYS A 93 -3.71 -17.93 6.10
CA LYS A 93 -4.81 -18.86 6.48
C LYS A 93 -5.41 -19.60 5.28
N TYR A 94 -5.26 -19.06 4.08
CA TYR A 94 -5.64 -19.70 2.81
C TYR A 94 -4.46 -20.39 2.11
N ASN A 95 -3.35 -20.65 2.83
CA ASN A 95 -2.15 -21.34 2.36
C ASN A 95 -1.35 -20.61 1.27
N PHE A 96 -1.52 -19.29 1.11
CA PHE A 96 -0.62 -18.50 0.29
C PHE A 96 0.70 -18.22 1.01
N ASN A 97 1.80 -18.11 0.26
CA ASN A 97 3.07 -17.63 0.78
C ASN A 97 3.08 -16.10 0.78
N ALA A 98 2.37 -15.51 1.75
CA ALA A 98 2.17 -14.07 1.83
C ALA A 98 3.16 -13.37 2.77
N TYR A 99 3.57 -12.17 2.35
CA TYR A 99 4.45 -11.23 3.06
C TYR A 99 3.83 -9.83 3.04
N GLY A 100 4.15 -9.03 4.04
CA GLY A 100 3.82 -7.59 4.06
C GLY A 100 5.08 -6.74 3.98
N TYR A 101 5.01 -5.58 3.33
CA TYR A 101 6.02 -4.53 3.48
C TYR A 101 5.41 -3.36 4.23
N GLU A 102 5.96 -3.04 5.39
CA GLU A 102 5.46 -1.94 6.24
C GLU A 102 6.61 -1.40 7.12
N PRO A 103 7.26 -0.30 6.71
CA PRO A 103 8.36 0.27 7.46
C PRO A 103 7.93 1.27 8.54
N PHE A 104 6.66 1.70 8.57
CA PHE A 104 6.19 2.82 9.40
C PHE A 104 5.27 2.39 10.56
N ALA A 105 4.60 1.25 10.45
CA ALA A 105 3.69 0.75 11.49
C ALA A 105 4.24 -0.45 12.27
N ILE A 106 3.75 -0.62 13.51
CA ILE A 106 3.94 -1.86 14.27
C ILE A 106 2.91 -2.88 13.81
N PRO A 107 3.33 -4.05 13.29
CA PRO A 107 2.40 -5.10 12.90
C PRO A 107 1.75 -5.73 14.14
N LEU A 108 0.46 -6.03 14.03
CA LEU A 108 -0.31 -6.73 15.05
C LEU A 108 -0.48 -8.21 14.71
N TYR A 109 -0.48 -8.52 13.41
CA TYR A 109 -0.67 -9.86 12.84
C TYR A 109 0.53 -10.28 11.99
N SER A 110 0.76 -11.59 11.88
CA SER A 110 1.83 -12.20 11.08
C SER A 110 3.19 -11.50 11.16
N LYS A 111 3.61 -11.07 12.37
CA LYS A 111 4.79 -10.21 12.58
C LYS A 111 6.06 -10.73 11.90
N GLU A 112 6.27 -12.05 11.93
CA GLU A 112 7.42 -12.73 11.31
C GLU A 112 7.42 -12.66 9.76
N ASN A 113 6.30 -12.27 9.16
CA ASN A 113 6.12 -12.13 7.71
C ASN A 113 6.02 -10.68 7.26
N ILE A 114 6.18 -9.71 8.18
CA ILE A 114 6.17 -8.30 7.86
C ILE A 114 7.60 -7.80 7.75
N ILE A 115 7.96 -7.34 6.56
CA ILE A 115 9.26 -6.82 6.22
C ILE A 115 9.28 -5.33 6.59
N ASN A 116 9.95 -5.03 7.69
CA ASN A 116 10.26 -3.68 8.09
C ASN A 116 11.73 -3.37 7.77
N SER A 117 11.98 -2.86 6.56
CA SER A 117 13.32 -2.48 6.12
C SER A 117 13.26 -1.29 5.16
N LYS A 118 14.43 -0.72 4.85
CA LYS A 118 14.54 0.31 3.81
C LYS A 118 14.03 -0.22 2.47
N PHE A 119 13.28 0.61 1.75
CA PHE A 119 12.61 0.21 0.52
C PHE A 119 13.59 -0.33 -0.54
N GLU A 120 14.76 0.28 -0.68
CA GLU A 120 15.78 -0.16 -1.64
C GLU A 120 16.32 -1.56 -1.31
N LYS A 121 16.50 -1.86 -0.01
CA LYS A 121 16.93 -3.18 0.42
C LYS A 121 15.84 -4.22 0.14
N PHE A 122 14.59 -3.89 0.47
CA PHE A 122 13.45 -4.75 0.17
C PHE A 122 13.36 -5.08 -1.32
N VAL A 123 13.39 -4.07 -2.19
CA VAL A 123 13.32 -4.28 -3.65
C VAL A 123 14.49 -5.14 -4.15
N TYR A 124 15.69 -4.97 -3.59
CA TYR A 124 16.85 -5.78 -3.95
C TYR A 124 16.70 -7.25 -3.51
N ASP A 125 16.30 -7.49 -2.26
CA ASP A 125 16.20 -8.82 -1.68
C ASP A 125 15.09 -9.66 -2.32
N TYR A 126 14.00 -9.02 -2.75
CA TYR A 126 12.78 -9.66 -3.26
C TYR A 126 12.56 -9.46 -4.77
N LYS A 127 13.64 -9.27 -5.53
CA LYS A 127 13.56 -9.12 -6.99
C LYS A 127 12.99 -10.38 -7.64
N ASN A 128 12.00 -10.23 -8.52
CA ASN A 128 11.29 -11.32 -9.23
C ASN A 128 10.81 -12.45 -8.28
N TYR A 129 10.24 -12.09 -7.13
CA TYR A 129 9.85 -13.06 -6.09
C TYR A 129 8.34 -13.24 -5.98
N PHE A 130 7.55 -12.17 -6.13
CA PHE A 130 6.12 -12.17 -5.90
C PHE A 130 5.35 -12.38 -7.20
N ASP A 131 4.25 -13.13 -7.15
CA ASP A 131 3.38 -13.29 -8.32
C ASP A 131 2.34 -12.17 -8.42
N VAL A 132 1.99 -11.57 -7.27
CA VAL A 132 0.98 -10.54 -7.16
C VAL A 132 1.28 -9.59 -6.00
N ILE A 133 0.99 -8.31 -6.21
CA ILE A 133 1.14 -7.25 -5.22
C ILE A 133 -0.22 -6.59 -4.97
N PHE A 134 -0.61 -6.52 -3.71
CA PHE A 134 -1.73 -5.71 -3.21
C PHE A 134 -1.17 -4.40 -2.64
N ALA A 135 -1.84 -3.29 -2.93
CA ALA A 135 -1.50 -1.96 -2.41
C ALA A 135 -2.81 -1.20 -2.13
N ILE A 136 -3.45 -1.51 -1.01
CA ILE A 136 -4.80 -1.04 -0.70
C ILE A 136 -4.73 0.19 0.18
N GLU A 137 -5.23 1.34 -0.32
CA GLU A 137 -5.19 2.63 0.39
C GLU A 137 -3.74 3.06 0.71
N VAL A 138 -2.86 2.96 -0.28
CA VAL A 138 -1.41 3.23 -0.16
C VAL A 138 -0.92 4.22 -1.21
N ILE A 139 -1.35 4.07 -2.47
CA ILE A 139 -0.80 4.82 -3.61
C ILE A 139 -0.97 6.34 -3.42
N GLU A 140 -2.08 6.77 -2.82
CA GLU A 140 -2.40 8.16 -2.51
C GLU A 140 -1.47 8.79 -1.45
N HIS A 141 -0.77 7.95 -0.67
CA HIS A 141 0.17 8.37 0.37
C HIS A 141 1.61 8.41 -0.10
N LEU A 142 1.90 7.92 -1.31
CA LEU A 142 3.25 7.86 -1.84
C LEU A 142 3.74 9.23 -2.28
N ASP A 143 4.97 9.56 -1.88
CA ASP A 143 5.61 10.79 -2.31
C ASP A 143 5.94 10.79 -3.79
N ASP A 144 6.46 9.70 -4.35
CA ASP A 144 6.65 9.54 -5.79
C ASP A 144 6.04 8.20 -6.23
N PRO A 145 4.72 8.15 -6.51
CA PRO A 145 4.05 6.89 -6.80
C PRO A 145 4.60 6.24 -8.07
N ILE A 146 5.04 7.02 -9.06
CA ILE A 146 5.54 6.45 -10.32
C ILE A 146 6.89 5.78 -10.11
N GLU A 147 7.82 6.43 -9.41
CA GLU A 147 9.12 5.84 -9.09
C GLU A 147 8.97 4.60 -8.19
N ILE A 148 8.17 4.70 -7.13
CA ILE A 148 7.97 3.62 -6.16
C ILE A 148 7.30 2.43 -6.83
N LEU A 149 6.22 2.63 -7.59
CA LEU A 149 5.57 1.54 -8.34
C LEU A 149 6.51 0.95 -9.38
N GLY A 150 7.31 1.76 -10.07
CA GLY A 150 8.32 1.26 -11.02
C GLY A 150 9.33 0.31 -10.38
N LYS A 151 9.85 0.66 -9.20
CA LYS A 151 10.75 -0.22 -8.42
C LYS A 151 10.01 -1.45 -7.88
N LEU A 152 8.79 -1.26 -7.37
CA LEU A 152 7.97 -2.33 -6.82
C LEU A 152 7.62 -3.38 -7.87
N LEU A 153 7.36 -2.97 -9.12
CA LEU A 153 7.12 -3.89 -10.23
C LEU A 153 8.34 -4.77 -10.57
N THR A 154 9.55 -4.45 -10.09
CA THR A 154 10.72 -5.33 -10.26
C THR A 154 10.76 -6.48 -9.24
N THR A 155 9.86 -6.48 -8.24
CA THR A 155 9.71 -7.59 -7.31
C THR A 155 8.71 -8.64 -7.80
N LEU A 156 7.96 -8.34 -8.86
CA LEU A 156 7.21 -9.31 -9.68
C LEU A 156 8.17 -10.08 -10.59
#